data_AF-A0A0C3AR39-F1
#
_entry.id   AF-A0A0C3AR39-F1
#
_cell.length_a   1.000
_cell.length_b   1.000
_cell.length_c   1.000
_cell.angle_alpha   90.00
_cell.angle_beta   90.00
_cell.angle_gamma   90.00
#
_symmetry.space_group_name_H-M   'P 1'
#
loop_
_entity.id
_entity.type
_entity.pdbx_description
1 polymer ?
#
loop_
_entity_poly.entity_id
_entity_poly.type
_entity_poly.pdbx_seq_one_letter_code
_entity_poly.pdbx_strand_id
1 'polypeptide(L)'
;MSSEENHTVAYFYCIRDTKQPKKADPEEILRAILKQLVILLPSHLSAPIKAKYETERKDGKTHGSIRRLRLEECANFIVGLATDRPVSIVIDALDECRDSKYKSSESGHTDRLDLLDRIDEMIAANPSNIKVFLSSRDDGDIRPRLVNYPNIVISASQNGPDILRFIKERVDRLLKKKGRLWRNDERLKEDIINALNQRAGGMFRLPALQIDYLYSLETRQSVLKRLSTLPETLRELHNEIYQQIL
;
A
#
# COMPACT_ATOMS: atom_id res chain seq x y z
N MET A 1 29.08 -2.08 23.45
CA MET A 1 29.03 -2.89 22.22
C MET A 1 27.61 -2.77 21.66
N SER A 2 27.53 -2.29 20.41
CA SER A 2 26.39 -2.03 19.50
C SER A 2 25.07 -1.47 20.05
N SER A 3 24.92 -0.16 19.90
CA SER A 3 23.70 0.64 20.00
C SER A 3 22.74 0.47 18.80
N GLU A 4 22.53 -0.76 18.30
CA GLU A 4 21.83 -0.99 17.02
C GLU A 4 20.50 -1.78 17.08
N GLU A 5 20.07 -2.36 18.20
CA GLU A 5 18.86 -3.23 18.19
C GLU A 5 17.90 -2.95 19.34
N ASN A 6 17.04 -1.95 19.21
CA ASN A 6 15.93 -1.79 20.17
C ASN A 6 14.63 -1.23 19.60
N HIS A 7 14.47 -1.23 18.27
CA HIS A 7 13.27 -0.74 17.62
C HIS A 7 12.58 -1.85 16.85
N THR A 8 11.35 -2.19 17.25
CA THR A 8 10.57 -3.24 16.59
C THR A 8 9.67 -2.63 15.55
N VAL A 9 9.67 -3.18 14.34
CA VAL A 9 8.80 -2.75 13.25
C VAL A 9 7.86 -3.89 12.88
N ALA A 10 6.56 -3.60 12.82
CA ALA A 10 5.55 -4.48 12.23
C ALA A 10 4.89 -3.75 11.07
N TYR A 11 4.53 -4.49 10.02
CA TYR A 11 3.95 -3.88 8.83
C TYR A 11 2.82 -4.72 8.24
N PHE A 12 1.91 -4.05 7.53
CA PHE A 12 0.85 -4.69 6.79
C PHE A 12 0.59 -3.94 5.49
N TYR A 13 0.38 -4.69 4.40
CA TYR A 13 0.01 -4.13 3.10
C TYR A 13 -1.45 -4.48 2.80
N CYS A 14 -2.30 -3.46 2.75
CA CYS A 14 -3.71 -3.63 2.46
C CYS A 14 -3.91 -3.92 0.97
N ILE A 15 -4.83 -4.83 0.66
CA ILE A 15 -5.23 -5.15 -0.71
C ILE A 15 -6.73 -5.41 -0.74
N ARG A 16 -7.45 -4.67 -1.58
CA ARG A 16 -8.84 -4.96 -1.92
C ARG A 16 -8.89 -5.95 -3.09
N ASP A 17 -8.74 -7.24 -2.76
CA ASP A 17 -8.79 -8.33 -3.71
C ASP A 17 -9.80 -9.38 -3.21
N THR A 18 -10.77 -9.73 -4.06
CA THR A 18 -11.79 -10.75 -3.73
C THR A 18 -11.20 -12.13 -3.51
N LYS A 19 -10.01 -12.41 -4.06
CA LYS A 19 -9.26 -13.65 -3.79
C LYS A 19 -8.53 -13.62 -2.44
N GLN A 20 -8.32 -12.43 -1.87
CA GLN A 20 -7.61 -12.22 -0.60
C GLN A 20 -8.38 -11.27 0.33
N PRO A 21 -9.65 -11.57 0.68
CA PRO A 21 -10.52 -10.64 1.41
C PRO A 21 -9.96 -10.26 2.79
N LYS A 22 -9.16 -11.14 3.39
CA LYS A 22 -8.45 -10.89 4.66
C LYS A 22 -7.47 -9.71 4.60
N LYS A 23 -6.97 -9.34 3.42
CA LYS A 23 -6.06 -8.19 3.25
C LYS A 23 -6.76 -6.84 3.25
N ALA A 24 -8.09 -6.82 3.23
CA ALA A 24 -8.89 -5.62 3.39
C ALA A 24 -9.58 -5.57 4.77
N ASP A 25 -9.43 -6.60 5.61
CA ASP A 25 -10.18 -6.73 6.87
C ASP A 25 -9.43 -6.09 8.05
N PRO A 26 -9.99 -5.04 8.71
CA PRO A 26 -9.42 -4.41 9.90
C PRO A 26 -8.96 -5.37 10.99
N GLU A 27 -9.75 -6.40 11.29
CA GLU A 27 -9.38 -7.37 12.34
C GLU A 27 -8.14 -8.17 11.93
N GLU A 28 -8.03 -8.55 10.66
CA GLU A 28 -6.87 -9.29 10.16
C GLU A 28 -5.61 -8.44 10.13
N ILE A 29 -5.74 -7.14 9.84
CA ILE A 29 -4.62 -6.18 9.89
C ILE A 29 -4.02 -6.19 11.30
N LEU A 30 -4.81 -5.91 12.35
CA LEU A 30 -4.27 -5.90 13.72
C LEU A 30 -3.84 -7.28 14.22
N ARG A 31 -4.53 -8.36 13.83
CA ARG A 31 -4.09 -9.74 14.15
C ARG A 31 -2.71 -10.02 13.55
N ALA A 32 -2.45 -9.59 12.32
CA ALA A 32 -1.17 -9.79 11.65
C ALA A 32 -0.05 -8.92 12.27
N ILE A 33 -0.35 -7.67 12.63
CA ILE A 33 0.58 -6.80 13.37
C ILE A 33 0.91 -7.41 14.73
N LEU A 34 -0.10 -7.78 15.52
CA LEU A 34 0.10 -8.43 16.83
C LEU A 34 0.96 -9.69 16.70
N LYS A 35 0.67 -10.55 15.71
CA LYS A 35 1.47 -11.75 15.45
C LYS A 35 2.94 -11.42 15.20
N GLN A 36 3.23 -10.41 14.36
CA GLN A 36 4.61 -9.98 14.09
C GLN A 36 5.30 -9.51 15.36
N LEU A 37 4.65 -8.66 16.15
CA LEU A 37 5.22 -8.13 17.40
C LEU A 37 5.50 -9.24 18.41
N VAL A 38 4.59 -10.21 18.57
CA VAL A 38 4.81 -11.36 19.43
C VAL A 38 6.02 -12.20 18.99
N ILE A 39 6.20 -12.40 17.68
CA ILE A 39 7.33 -13.17 17.15
C ILE A 39 8.65 -12.41 17.33
N LEU A 40 8.64 -11.09 17.12
CA LEU A 40 9.82 -10.24 17.22
C LEU A 40 10.20 -9.91 18.67
N LEU A 41 9.26 -10.04 19.61
CA LEU A 41 9.45 -9.80 21.04
C LEU A 41 9.17 -11.06 21.86
N PRO A 42 9.89 -12.18 21.63
CA PRO A 42 9.56 -13.47 22.25
C PRO A 42 9.76 -13.48 23.77
N SER A 43 10.72 -12.70 24.29
CA SER A 43 10.93 -12.48 25.74
C SER A 43 9.78 -11.69 26.38
N HIS A 44 8.96 -11.02 25.57
CA HIS A 44 7.80 -10.23 26.00
C HIS A 44 6.48 -10.88 25.59
N LEU A 45 6.43 -12.20 25.31
CA LEU A 45 5.16 -12.90 25.20
C LEU A 45 4.46 -12.82 26.57
N SER A 46 3.70 -11.73 26.72
CA SER A 46 3.20 -11.25 27.99
C SER A 46 2.23 -12.28 28.55
N ALA A 47 2.24 -12.45 29.88
CA ALA A 47 1.32 -13.35 30.56
C ALA A 47 -0.15 -13.18 30.11
N PRO A 48 -0.65 -11.94 29.82
CA PRO A 48 -1.98 -11.73 29.27
C PRO A 48 -2.24 -12.44 27.93
N ILE A 49 -1.30 -12.44 26.98
CA ILE A 49 -1.49 -13.08 25.66
C ILE A 49 -1.56 -14.60 25.81
N LYS A 50 -0.67 -15.17 26.64
CA LYS A 50 -0.68 -16.62 26.94
C LYS A 50 -1.98 -17.03 27.63
N ALA A 51 -2.37 -16.30 28.67
CA ALA A 51 -3.60 -16.56 29.41
C ALA A 51 -4.82 -16.50 28.49
N LYS A 52 -4.90 -15.48 27.62
CA LYS A 52 -5.98 -15.37 26.65
C LYS A 52 -6.00 -16.56 25.69
N TYR A 53 -4.87 -16.93 25.12
CA TYR A 53 -4.78 -18.10 24.24
C TYR A 53 -5.23 -19.39 24.95
N GLU A 54 -4.83 -19.59 26.21
CA GLU A 54 -5.22 -20.76 26.98
C GLU A 54 -6.73 -20.81 27.28
N THR A 55 -7.33 -19.67 27.62
CA THR A 55 -8.79 -19.55 27.82
C THR A 55 -9.54 -19.90 26.53
N GLU A 56 -9.22 -19.25 25.41
CA GLU A 56 -9.90 -19.49 24.14
C GLU A 56 -9.64 -20.91 23.61
N ARG A 57 -8.48 -21.51 23.92
CA ARG A 57 -8.18 -22.91 23.60
C ARG A 57 -9.02 -23.89 24.41
N LYS A 58 -9.28 -23.61 25.69
CA LYS A 58 -10.17 -24.44 26.53
C LYS A 58 -11.60 -24.35 26.04
N ASP A 59 -12.10 -23.15 25.77
CA ASP A 59 -13.45 -22.92 25.26
C ASP A 59 -13.62 -23.52 23.85
N GLY A 60 -12.60 -23.41 23.01
CA GLY A 60 -12.61 -23.97 21.66
C GLY A 60 -12.62 -25.50 21.62
N LYS A 61 -12.15 -26.19 22.67
CA LYS A 61 -12.35 -27.65 22.80
C LYS A 61 -13.84 -27.99 23.01
N THR A 62 -14.59 -27.11 23.66
CA THR A 62 -16.02 -27.26 23.90
C THR A 62 -16.86 -26.90 22.66
N HIS A 63 -16.44 -25.88 21.90
CA HIS A 63 -17.20 -25.33 20.77
C HIS A 63 -16.66 -25.71 19.37
N GLY A 64 -15.63 -26.57 19.30
CA GLY A 64 -15.08 -27.10 18.05
C GLY A 64 -14.12 -26.17 17.29
N SER A 65 -13.92 -24.92 17.74
CA SER A 65 -12.93 -24.01 17.15
C SER A 65 -12.47 -22.94 18.14
N ILE A 66 -11.22 -22.48 18.02
CA ILE A 66 -10.70 -21.36 18.81
C ILE A 66 -11.20 -20.05 18.19
N ARG A 67 -11.84 -19.20 19.01
CA ARG A 67 -12.31 -17.89 18.58
C ARG A 67 -11.13 -16.99 18.20
N ARG A 68 -11.32 -16.17 17.17
CA ARG A 68 -10.33 -15.19 16.74
C ARG A 68 -10.44 -13.88 17.54
N LEU A 69 -9.31 -13.24 17.82
CA LEU A 69 -9.22 -11.99 18.58
C LEU A 69 -9.92 -10.83 17.87
N ARG A 70 -10.75 -10.06 18.55
CA ARG A 70 -11.38 -8.85 18.01
C ARG A 70 -10.38 -7.70 17.90
N LEU A 71 -10.76 -6.66 17.18
CA LEU A 71 -9.95 -5.47 16.92
C LEU A 71 -9.43 -4.84 18.23
N GLU A 72 -10.32 -4.62 19.20
CA GLU A 72 -9.99 -4.09 20.53
C GLU A 72 -9.02 -4.98 21.30
N GLU A 73 -9.24 -6.30 21.29
CA GLU A 73 -8.35 -7.25 21.95
C GLU A 73 -6.93 -7.19 21.37
N CYS A 74 -6.81 -7.08 20.04
CA CYS A 74 -5.52 -6.92 19.39
C CYS A 74 -4.84 -5.61 19.77
N ALA A 75 -5.57 -4.48 19.77
CA ALA A 75 -5.04 -3.18 20.15
C ALA A 75 -4.50 -3.19 21.58
N ASN A 76 -5.26 -3.74 22.53
CA ASN A 76 -4.85 -3.84 23.94
C ASN A 76 -3.58 -4.67 24.12
N PHE A 77 -3.44 -5.79 23.40
CA PHE A 77 -2.21 -6.57 23.44
C PHE A 77 -1.01 -5.85 22.81
N ILE A 78 -1.21 -5.12 21.71
CA ILE A 78 -0.16 -4.31 21.08
C ILE A 78 0.34 -3.24 22.06
N VAL A 79 -0.57 -2.55 22.76
CA VAL A 79 -0.21 -1.57 23.80
C VAL A 79 0.63 -2.23 24.90
N GLY A 80 0.19 -3.38 25.40
CA GLY A 80 0.93 -4.13 26.42
C GLY A 80 2.34 -4.54 25.96
N LEU A 81 2.50 -4.94 24.69
CA LEU A 81 3.81 -5.30 24.12
C LEU A 81 4.74 -4.10 23.95
N ALA A 82 4.19 -2.91 23.72
CA ALA A 82 4.95 -1.67 23.55
C ALA A 82 5.31 -0.99 24.89
N THR A 83 5.04 -1.61 26.05
CA THR A 83 5.31 -1.00 27.37
C THR A 83 6.79 -0.69 27.58
N ASP A 84 7.66 -1.65 27.30
CA ASP A 84 9.09 -1.54 27.65
C ASP A 84 9.97 -1.11 26.46
N ARG A 85 9.41 -1.09 25.24
CA ARG A 85 10.17 -0.89 24.00
C ARG A 85 9.36 -0.15 22.93
N PRO A 86 9.99 0.77 22.17
CA PRO A 86 9.34 1.43 21.04
C PRO A 86 9.01 0.47 19.89
N VAL A 87 7.78 0.56 19.39
CA VAL A 87 7.23 -0.17 18.26
C VAL A 87 6.79 0.81 17.18
N SER A 88 7.22 0.58 15.94
CA SER A 88 6.66 1.22 14.75
C SER A 88 5.73 0.27 14.01
N ILE A 89 4.55 0.76 13.68
CA ILE A 89 3.54 0.03 12.90
C ILE A 89 3.38 0.75 11.56
N VAL A 90 3.57 0.01 10.46
CA VAL A 90 3.41 0.53 9.11
C VAL A 90 2.19 -0.12 8.45
N ILE A 91 1.20 0.68 8.07
CA ILE A 91 0.05 0.18 7.31
C ILE A 91 0.05 0.88 5.95
N ASP A 92 0.33 0.09 4.92
CA ASP A 92 0.45 0.56 3.55
C ASP A 92 -0.87 0.34 2.79
N ALA A 93 -1.23 1.31 1.94
CA ALA A 93 -2.43 1.36 1.12
C ALA A 93 -3.76 1.30 1.91
N LEU A 94 -3.91 2.11 2.96
CA LEU A 94 -5.10 2.10 3.83
C LEU A 94 -6.43 2.29 3.08
N ASP A 95 -6.44 2.97 1.93
CA ASP A 95 -7.59 3.11 1.03
C ASP A 95 -8.08 1.77 0.45
N GLU A 96 -7.28 0.72 0.52
CA GLU A 96 -7.66 -0.64 0.12
C GLU A 96 -8.28 -1.44 1.30
N CYS A 97 -8.26 -0.91 2.52
CA CYS A 97 -8.99 -1.46 3.68
C CYS A 97 -10.50 -1.27 3.51
N ARG A 98 -11.32 -2.18 4.05
CA ARG A 98 -12.78 -2.16 3.95
C ARG A 98 -13.36 -0.80 4.38
N ASP A 99 -14.05 -0.14 3.46
CA ASP A 99 -14.71 1.16 3.68
C ASP A 99 -16.09 0.95 4.35
N SER A 100 -16.40 1.87 5.27
CA SER A 100 -17.70 2.07 5.93
C SER A 100 -18.92 2.08 5.00
N LYS A 101 -18.75 2.51 3.73
CA LYS A 101 -19.84 2.56 2.73
C LYS A 101 -20.30 1.17 2.27
N TYR A 102 -19.47 0.15 2.45
CA TYR A 102 -19.80 -1.24 2.10
C TYR A 102 -20.25 -2.06 3.31
N LYS A 103 -20.75 -1.40 4.37
CA LYS A 103 -21.45 -2.08 5.47
C LYS A 103 -22.61 -2.88 4.91
N SER A 104 -22.46 -4.19 4.82
CA SER A 104 -23.60 -5.07 4.61
C SER A 104 -24.48 -4.96 5.85
N SER A 105 -25.76 -4.75 5.62
CA SER A 105 -26.81 -4.55 6.63
C SER A 105 -27.05 -5.76 7.56
N GLU A 106 -26.21 -6.80 7.51
CA GLU A 106 -26.47 -8.09 8.15
C GLU A 106 -25.41 -8.57 9.15
N SER A 107 -24.30 -7.86 9.41
CA SER A 107 -23.45 -8.23 10.58
C SER A 107 -22.48 -7.13 10.98
N GLY A 108 -22.21 -7.01 12.29
CA GLY A 108 -21.26 -6.08 12.91
C GLY A 108 -19.81 -6.24 12.45
N HIS A 109 -19.55 -5.94 11.18
CA HIS A 109 -18.24 -5.91 10.58
C HIS A 109 -17.57 -4.56 10.84
N THR A 110 -16.34 -4.63 11.32
CA THR A 110 -15.45 -3.48 11.52
C THR A 110 -15.01 -2.88 10.18
N ASP A 111 -14.84 -1.57 10.10
CA ASP A 111 -14.35 -0.87 8.92
C ASP A 111 -13.00 -0.15 9.19
N ARG A 112 -12.49 0.55 8.18
CA ARG A 112 -11.25 1.31 8.30
C ARG A 112 -11.31 2.43 9.35
N LEU A 113 -12.49 2.98 9.66
CA LEU A 113 -12.64 4.01 10.68
C LEU A 113 -12.52 3.38 12.07
N ASP A 114 -13.12 2.20 12.27
CA ASP A 114 -12.93 1.43 13.52
C ASP A 114 -11.44 1.11 13.76
N LEU A 115 -10.69 0.79 12.68
CA LEU A 115 -9.24 0.60 12.74
C LEU A 115 -8.51 1.88 13.17
N LEU A 116 -8.85 3.02 12.57
CA LEU A 116 -8.25 4.31 12.91
C LEU A 116 -8.55 4.72 14.34
N ASP A 117 -9.76 4.45 14.84
CA ASP A 117 -10.14 4.70 16.23
C ASP A 117 -9.32 3.85 17.20
N ARG A 118 -9.09 2.56 16.89
CA ARG A 118 -8.17 1.74 17.69
C ARG A 118 -6.74 2.24 17.61
N ILE A 119 -6.29 2.70 16.45
CA ILE A 119 -4.93 3.27 16.30
C ILE A 119 -4.73 4.48 17.21
N ASP A 120 -5.70 5.39 17.24
CA ASP A 120 -5.64 6.57 18.09
C ASP A 120 -5.59 6.19 19.57
N GLU A 121 -6.40 5.23 20.00
CA GLU A 121 -6.38 4.74 21.38
C GLU A 121 -5.04 4.10 21.75
N MET A 122 -4.43 3.32 20.84
CA MET A 122 -3.09 2.77 21.07
C MET A 122 -2.06 3.88 21.25
N ILE A 123 -2.06 4.87 20.36
CA ILE A 123 -1.14 6.01 20.42
C ILE A 123 -1.36 6.81 21.71
N ALA A 124 -2.62 7.08 22.08
CA ALA A 124 -2.95 7.79 23.30
C ALA A 124 -2.54 7.03 24.57
N ALA A 125 -2.66 5.71 24.57
CA ALA A 125 -2.27 4.86 25.70
C ALA A 125 -0.76 4.79 25.90
N ASN A 126 0.04 4.89 24.82
CA ASN A 126 1.51 4.84 24.91
C ASN A 126 2.20 5.68 23.82
N PRO A 127 2.14 7.03 23.93
CA PRO A 127 2.59 7.93 22.86
C PRO A 127 4.11 7.94 22.66
N SER A 128 4.88 7.57 23.68
CA SER A 128 6.35 7.53 23.62
C SER A 128 6.86 6.33 22.85
N ASN A 129 6.15 5.20 22.90
CA ASN A 129 6.61 3.93 22.35
C ASN A 129 5.85 3.49 21.11
N ILE A 130 4.61 3.92 20.88
CA ILE A 130 3.85 3.51 19.69
C ILE A 130 3.91 4.60 18.63
N LYS A 131 4.49 4.26 17.48
CA LYS A 131 4.53 5.11 16.30
C LYS A 131 3.80 4.40 15.16
N VAL A 132 2.93 5.12 14.47
CA VAL A 132 2.17 4.56 13.35
C VAL A 132 2.45 5.37 12.09
N PHE A 133 2.81 4.68 11.02
CA PHE A 133 2.96 5.25 9.69
C PHE A 133 1.88 4.67 8.79
N LEU A 134 1.11 5.55 8.15
CA LEU A 134 0.02 5.20 7.24
C LEU A 134 0.36 5.73 5.86
N SER A 135 0.16 4.91 4.83
CA SER A 135 0.10 5.40 3.45
C SER A 135 -1.32 5.22 2.91
N SER A 136 -1.76 6.16 2.08
CA SER A 136 -3.06 6.06 1.41
C SER A 136 -3.14 7.01 0.21
N ARG A 137 -4.08 6.77 -0.70
CA ARG A 137 -4.59 7.77 -1.64
C ARG A 137 -5.41 8.84 -0.93
N ASP A 138 -5.66 9.95 -1.62
CA ASP A 138 -6.54 11.03 -1.14
C ASP A 138 -8.02 10.63 -1.24
N ASP A 139 -8.41 9.61 -0.45
CA ASP A 139 -9.79 9.15 -0.29
C ASP A 139 -10.54 10.06 0.69
N GLY A 140 -11.78 10.42 0.33
CA GLY A 140 -12.53 11.48 1.01
C GLY A 140 -12.91 11.22 2.47
N ASP A 141 -12.90 9.98 2.94
CA ASP A 141 -13.15 9.60 4.33
C ASP A 141 -11.86 9.52 5.18
N ILE A 142 -10.71 9.24 4.55
CA ILE A 142 -9.41 9.12 5.22
C ILE A 142 -8.83 10.49 5.55
N ARG A 143 -8.86 11.43 4.60
CA ARG A 143 -8.21 12.74 4.77
C ARG A 143 -8.75 13.55 5.96
N PRO A 144 -10.08 13.70 6.16
CA PRO A 144 -10.60 14.42 7.32
C PRO A 144 -10.19 13.78 8.65
N ARG A 145 -10.07 12.44 8.67
CA ARG A 145 -9.71 11.67 9.87
C ARG A 145 -8.25 11.82 10.28
N LEU A 146 -7.36 12.09 9.32
CA LEU A 146 -5.92 12.21 9.52
C LEU A 146 -5.41 13.66 9.54
N VAL A 147 -6.28 14.66 9.37
CA VAL A 147 -5.90 16.08 9.20
C VAL A 147 -5.07 16.64 10.36
N ASN A 148 -5.26 16.13 11.58
CA ASN A 148 -4.56 16.59 12.79
C ASN A 148 -3.20 15.91 13.00
N TYR A 149 -2.81 14.97 12.14
CA TYR A 149 -1.52 14.30 12.19
C TYR A 149 -0.53 14.92 11.20
N PRO A 150 0.79 14.72 11.39
CA PRO A 150 1.78 15.09 10.38
C PRO A 150 1.50 14.33 9.07
N ASN A 151 1.21 15.07 8.00
CA ASN A 151 0.92 14.51 6.68
C ASN A 151 1.98 14.93 5.66
N ILE A 152 2.47 13.96 4.89
CA ILE A 152 3.31 14.21 3.71
C ILE A 152 2.44 13.92 2.48
N VAL A 153 2.04 14.98 1.78
CA VAL A 153 1.22 14.86 0.57
C VAL A 153 2.12 14.87 -0.66
N ILE A 154 2.02 13.83 -1.48
CA ILE A 154 2.69 13.76 -2.79
C ILE A 154 1.65 14.12 -3.85
N SER A 155 1.75 15.32 -4.42
CA SER A 155 0.82 15.80 -5.44
C SER A 155 1.40 15.72 -6.86
N ALA A 156 0.51 15.56 -7.84
CA ALA A 156 0.87 15.56 -9.27
C ALA A 156 1.57 16.86 -9.72
N SER A 157 1.22 17.99 -9.08
CA SER A 157 1.84 19.29 -9.38
C SER A 157 3.28 19.38 -8.88
N GLN A 158 3.65 18.63 -7.83
CA GLN A 158 5.00 18.63 -7.25
C GLN A 158 5.92 17.59 -7.89
N ASN A 159 5.38 16.46 -8.34
CA ASN A 159 6.19 15.34 -8.85
C ASN A 159 6.49 15.40 -10.37
N GLY A 160 5.94 16.38 -11.10
CA GLY A 160 6.15 16.56 -12.54
C GLY A 160 7.64 16.55 -12.96
N PRO A 161 8.54 17.29 -12.29
CA PRO A 161 9.97 17.25 -12.62
C PRO A 161 10.61 15.87 -12.45
N ASP A 162 10.22 15.12 -11.42
CA ASP A 162 10.75 13.77 -11.18
C ASP A 162 10.21 12.75 -12.18
N ILE A 163 8.93 12.89 -12.58
CA ILE A 163 8.33 12.09 -13.65
C ILE A 163 9.05 12.36 -14.98
N LEU A 164 9.30 13.63 -15.31
CA LEU A 164 10.04 13.98 -16.53
C LEU A 164 11.45 13.40 -16.52
N ARG A 165 12.15 13.48 -15.38
CA ARG A 165 13.47 12.86 -15.20
C ARG A 165 13.39 11.34 -15.43
N PHE A 166 12.42 10.67 -14.80
CA PHE A 166 12.17 9.25 -14.98
C PHE A 166 11.92 8.88 -16.44
N ILE A 167 11.07 9.62 -17.15
CA ILE A 167 10.75 9.38 -18.56
C ILE A 167 12.04 9.48 -19.40
N LYS A 168 12.81 10.55 -19.24
CA LYS A 168 14.06 10.76 -19.97
C LYS A 168 15.03 9.61 -19.77
N GLU A 169 15.31 9.25 -18.52
CA GLU A 169 16.22 8.15 -18.18
C GLU A 169 15.75 6.79 -18.70
N ARG A 170 14.45 6.53 -18.65
CA ARG A 170 13.87 5.26 -19.11
C ARG A 170 13.93 5.15 -20.64
N VAL A 171 13.58 6.22 -21.36
CA VAL A 171 13.69 6.30 -22.82
C VAL A 171 15.15 6.15 -23.25
N ASP A 172 16.07 6.88 -22.65
CA ASP A 172 17.52 6.77 -22.93
C ASP A 172 18.04 5.34 -22.75
N ARG A 173 17.65 4.70 -21.65
CA ARG A 173 18.07 3.32 -21.35
C ARG A 173 17.55 2.33 -22.40
N LEU A 174 16.35 2.54 -22.93
CA LEU A 174 15.79 1.68 -23.96
C LEU A 174 16.43 1.91 -25.33
N LEU A 175 16.73 3.16 -25.70
CA LEU A 175 17.41 3.45 -26.98
C LEU A 175 18.85 2.93 -27.03
N LYS A 176 19.48 2.74 -25.87
CA LYS A 176 20.80 2.07 -25.76
C LYS A 176 20.73 0.57 -26.05
N LYS A 177 19.57 -0.07 -25.95
CA LYS A 177 19.42 -1.50 -26.30
C LYS A 177 19.52 -1.67 -27.83
N LYS A 178 20.27 -2.70 -28.26
CA LYS A 178 20.44 -3.00 -29.69
C LYS A 178 19.12 -3.52 -30.29
N GLY A 179 18.90 -3.28 -31.59
CA GLY A 179 17.80 -3.90 -32.35
C GLY A 179 16.59 -3.02 -32.68
N ARG A 180 16.72 -1.68 -32.67
CA ARG A 180 15.66 -0.76 -33.14
C ARG A 180 16.19 0.18 -34.21
N LEU A 181 15.46 0.30 -35.31
CA LEU A 181 15.83 1.12 -36.47
C LEU A 181 15.83 2.63 -36.18
N TRP A 182 15.02 3.06 -35.22
CA TRP A 182 14.83 4.47 -34.88
C TRP A 182 15.59 4.92 -33.62
N ARG A 183 16.54 4.11 -33.14
CA ARG A 183 17.29 4.38 -31.89
C ARG A 183 18.14 5.66 -31.89
N ASN A 184 18.54 6.14 -33.07
CA ASN A 184 19.35 7.35 -33.24
C ASN A 184 18.50 8.55 -33.68
N ASP A 185 17.17 8.42 -33.63
CA ASP A 185 16.23 9.45 -34.06
C ASP A 185 15.92 10.39 -32.88
N GLU A 186 16.74 11.42 -32.71
CA GLU A 186 16.60 12.36 -31.59
C GLU A 186 15.26 13.11 -31.63
N ARG A 187 14.72 13.38 -32.82
CA ARG A 187 13.40 14.03 -32.95
C ARG A 187 12.29 13.12 -32.44
N LEU A 188 12.29 11.83 -32.80
CA LEU A 188 11.30 10.89 -32.29
C LEU A 188 11.41 10.73 -30.77
N LYS A 189 12.63 10.73 -30.25
CA LYS A 189 12.89 10.63 -28.82
C LYS A 189 12.28 11.83 -28.08
N GLU A 190 12.47 13.04 -28.59
CA GLU A 190 11.83 14.25 -28.05
C GLU A 190 10.30 14.16 -28.11
N ASP A 191 9.75 13.72 -29.25
CA ASP A 191 8.30 13.52 -29.42
C ASP A 191 7.74 12.54 -28.37
N ILE A 192 8.43 11.42 -28.12
CA ILE A 192 8.08 10.43 -27.10
C ILE A 192 8.10 11.07 -25.70
N ILE A 193 9.19 11.75 -25.33
CA ILE A 193 9.33 12.35 -23.99
C ILE A 193 8.22 13.37 -23.75
N ASN A 194 7.93 14.23 -24.73
CA ASN A 194 6.91 15.27 -24.61
C ASN A 194 5.50 14.67 -24.48
N ALA A 195 5.15 13.72 -25.34
CA ALA A 195 3.84 13.08 -25.31
C ALA A 195 3.58 12.34 -24.00
N LEU A 196 4.58 11.63 -23.48
CA LEU A 196 4.48 10.90 -22.21
C LEU A 196 4.39 11.83 -21.02
N ASN A 197 5.17 12.92 -21.00
CA ASN A 197 5.17 13.87 -19.89
C ASN A 197 3.82 14.59 -19.78
N GLN A 198 3.22 14.98 -20.91
CA GLN A 198 1.90 15.60 -20.95
C GLN A 198 0.80 14.68 -20.42
N ARG A 199 0.92 13.37 -20.63
CA ARG A 199 -0.10 12.37 -20.26
C ARG A 199 0.18 11.64 -18.95
N ALA A 200 1.31 11.88 -18.29
CA ALA A 200 1.69 11.11 -17.10
C ALA A 200 0.73 11.30 -15.91
N GLY A 201 0.04 12.44 -15.84
CA GLY A 201 -1.04 12.67 -14.85
C GLY A 201 -0.60 12.48 -13.40
N GLY A 202 0.67 12.80 -13.08
CA GLY A 202 1.23 12.62 -11.74
C GLY A 202 1.57 11.17 -11.36
N MET A 203 1.50 10.22 -12.29
CA MET A 203 1.79 8.81 -12.05
C MET A 203 3.02 8.34 -12.83
N PHE A 204 3.97 7.68 -12.16
CA PHE A 204 5.13 7.06 -12.84
C PHE A 204 4.75 5.82 -13.66
N ARG A 205 3.70 5.10 -13.24
CA ARG A 205 3.33 3.81 -13.83
C ARG A 205 2.78 3.93 -15.25
N LEU A 206 2.03 4.99 -15.53
CA LEU A 206 1.47 5.24 -16.85
C LEU A 206 2.57 5.43 -17.92
N PRO A 207 3.53 6.36 -17.77
CA PRO A 207 4.63 6.48 -18.72
C PRO A 207 5.49 5.22 -18.76
N ALA A 208 5.73 4.52 -17.64
CA ALA A 208 6.50 3.28 -17.65
C ALA A 208 5.90 2.22 -18.59
N LEU A 209 4.60 1.96 -18.48
CA LEU A 209 3.90 0.99 -19.33
C LEU A 209 3.84 1.44 -20.79
N GLN A 210 3.59 2.73 -21.05
CA GLN A 210 3.61 3.26 -22.42
C GLN A 210 5.00 3.13 -23.06
N ILE A 211 6.06 3.42 -22.30
CA ILE A 211 7.43 3.29 -22.80
C ILE A 211 7.73 1.83 -23.19
N ASP A 212 7.35 0.88 -22.34
CA ASP A 212 7.54 -0.55 -22.63
C ASP A 212 6.74 -0.98 -23.89
N TYR A 213 5.52 -0.45 -24.09
CA TYR A 213 4.71 -0.70 -25.29
C TYR A 213 5.29 -0.03 -26.55
N LEU A 214 5.72 1.22 -26.48
CA LEU A 214 6.37 1.91 -27.61
C LEU A 214 7.62 1.15 -28.04
N TYR A 215 8.34 0.54 -27.09
CA TYR A 215 9.52 -0.26 -27.39
C TYR A 215 9.22 -1.62 -28.06
N SER A 216 8.00 -2.15 -27.91
CA SER A 216 7.58 -3.35 -28.65
C SER A 216 7.28 -3.06 -30.13
N LEU A 217 7.18 -1.79 -30.53
CA LEU A 217 6.92 -1.39 -31.92
C LEU A 217 8.21 -1.33 -32.75
N GLU A 218 8.17 -1.94 -33.94
CA GLU A 218 9.36 -2.11 -34.78
C GLU A 218 9.66 -0.89 -35.68
N THR A 219 8.62 -0.17 -36.12
CA THR A 219 8.76 0.91 -37.11
C THR A 219 8.51 2.30 -36.51
N ARG A 220 9.21 3.31 -37.04
CA ARG A 220 9.00 4.72 -36.70
C ARG A 220 7.53 5.14 -36.89
N GLN A 221 6.90 4.70 -37.97
CA GLN A 221 5.48 5.03 -38.26
C GLN A 221 4.54 4.44 -37.20
N SER A 222 4.77 3.21 -36.74
CA SER A 222 3.98 2.60 -35.67
C SER A 222 4.13 3.37 -34.36
N VAL A 223 5.35 3.81 -34.02
CA VAL A 223 5.60 4.63 -32.82
C VAL A 223 4.82 5.95 -32.91
N LEU A 224 4.95 6.70 -34.01
CA LEU A 224 4.24 7.96 -34.20
C LEU A 224 2.71 7.79 -34.14
N LYS A 225 2.19 6.73 -34.76
CA LYS A 225 0.78 6.38 -34.70
C LYS A 225 0.32 6.07 -33.28
N ARG A 226 1.16 5.41 -32.48
CA ARG A 226 0.83 5.15 -31.08
C ARG A 226 0.91 6.41 -30.23
N LEU A 227 1.85 7.31 -30.48
CA LEU A 227 1.94 8.59 -29.75
C LEU A 227 0.66 9.43 -29.89
N SER A 228 -0.03 9.37 -31.04
CA SER A 228 -1.31 10.07 -31.20
C SER A 228 -2.47 9.39 -30.45
N THR A 229 -2.37 8.09 -30.17
CA THR A 229 -3.42 7.29 -29.53
C THR A 229 -3.03 6.74 -28.15
N LEU A 230 -2.08 7.36 -27.44
CA LEU A 230 -1.76 6.94 -26.07
C LEU A 230 -3.00 7.12 -25.18
N PRO A 231 -3.40 6.13 -24.39
CA PRO A 231 -4.49 6.29 -23.44
C PRO A 231 -4.13 7.36 -22.39
N GLU A 232 -5.15 8.07 -21.94
CA GLU A 232 -5.03 9.16 -20.97
C GLU A 232 -5.01 8.61 -19.53
N THR A 233 -5.55 7.40 -19.34
CA THR A 233 -5.66 6.78 -18.01
C THR A 233 -5.05 5.39 -17.95
N LEU A 234 -4.61 4.97 -16.76
CA LEU A 234 -4.17 3.60 -16.50
C LEU A 234 -5.28 2.57 -16.79
N ARG A 235 -6.54 2.95 -16.58
CA ARG A 235 -7.70 2.08 -16.84
C ARG A 235 -7.84 1.79 -18.34
N GLU A 236 -7.78 2.82 -19.18
CA GLU A 236 -7.79 2.64 -20.64
C GLU A 236 -6.62 1.77 -21.11
N LEU A 237 -5.42 2.02 -20.60
CA LEU A 237 -4.25 1.21 -20.92
C LEU A 237 -4.43 -0.26 -20.52
N HIS A 238 -4.93 -0.53 -19.31
CA HIS A 238 -5.21 -1.89 -18.88
C HIS A 238 -6.27 -2.56 -19.77
N ASN A 239 -7.31 -1.83 -20.17
CA ASN A 239 -8.32 -2.36 -21.10
C ASN A 239 -7.70 -2.71 -22.45
N GLU A 240 -6.87 -1.85 -23.02
CA GLU A 240 -6.17 -2.14 -24.29
C GLU A 240 -5.29 -3.39 -24.19
N ILE A 241 -4.48 -3.50 -23.12
CA ILE A 241 -3.62 -4.67 -22.89
C ILE A 241 -4.46 -5.93 -22.72
N TYR A 242 -5.56 -5.86 -21.97
CA TYR A 242 -6.45 -6.99 -21.75
C TYR A 242 -7.07 -7.49 -23.05
N GLN A 243 -7.53 -6.58 -23.92
CA GLN A 243 -8.07 -6.92 -25.24
C GLN A 243 -7.03 -7.52 -26.20
N GLN A 244 -5.72 -7.33 -25.97
CA GLN A 244 -4.66 -7.94 -26.77
C GLN A 244 -4.31 -9.37 -26.33
N ILE A 245 -4.74 -9.78 -25.13
CA ILE A 245 -4.45 -11.10 -24.54
C ILE A 245 -5.64 -12.07 -24.74
N LEU A 246 -6.83 -11.54 -25.05
CA LEU A 246 -7.99 -12.30 -25.50
C LEU A 246 -7.88 -12.66 -26.99
#